data_AF-A0YT38-F1
#
_entry.id   AF-A0YT38-F1
#
_cell.length_a   1.000
_cell.length_b   1.000
_cell.length_c   1.000
_cell.angle_alpha   90.00
_cell.angle_beta   90.00
_cell.angle_gamma   90.00
#
_symmetry.space_group_name_H-M   'P 1'
#
loop_
_entity.id
_entity.type
_entity.pdbx_description
1 polymer ?
#
loop_
_entity_poly.entity_id
_entity_poly.type
_entity_poly.pdbx_seq_one_letter_code
_entity_poly.pdbx_strand_id
1 'polypeptide(L)'
;MGQPGFAVSLICNYKGVIWGIKMLEQVNKIKKLIQTATNPKQKAMYQELLAKLQAELNIQPNDTTAPYSQTTLTPKPKRTSAQPKTSVQDAKPKPEIVNQELQPEAKQSTTEKFIESVVQKTEPSKTETLSDESQSKSEEPQNKSYFQGIGIIKGEVILTDERSAIKLGEHEYRLFYIPNKRKKAYEALKREIEVTGNTTLRLIVYPKILHLPKKDQPHRVSFQLVGFIGSKAKPSQLNTELDDFEFKFSGLWQFIPVCRTPCISIFRNFNKDRLAWIKEAEAAKKVKFMKSSHVPLLWRDSPVKPFRFNPRLEKEQQGQTYFVQVKAKFLPGRDVFGFVEQLDEPTGDIPGFLKASKKLKAEALREIKDNKQKQKSVDPPKNKSTDEQPKQSEVQSENQSLPEQPKKSQRKQNKQSVVQETDNKV
;
A
#
# COMPACT_ATOMS: atom_id res chain seq x y z
N MET A 1 0.62 -32.64 52.06
CA MET A 1 0.04 -31.28 52.11
C MET A 1 1.13 -30.27 51.73
N GLY A 2 0.81 -29.22 50.99
CA GLY A 2 1.76 -28.14 50.66
C GLY A 2 1.02 -26.98 50.00
N GLN A 3 1.18 -25.75 50.52
CA GLN A 3 0.38 -24.59 50.09
C GLN A 3 1.10 -23.70 49.07
N PRO A 4 0.49 -23.39 47.91
CA PRO A 4 1.04 -22.46 46.92
C PRO A 4 0.67 -21.00 47.24
N GLY A 5 1.07 -20.47 48.41
CA GLY A 5 0.65 -19.15 48.89
C GLY A 5 1.58 -17.97 48.57
N PHE A 6 2.90 -18.16 48.61
CA PHE A 6 3.84 -17.03 48.79
C PHE A 6 4.35 -16.34 47.52
N ALA A 7 4.21 -16.94 46.33
CA ALA A 7 4.87 -16.44 45.12
C ALA A 7 4.24 -15.17 44.51
N VAL A 8 2.95 -14.91 44.76
CA VAL A 8 2.21 -13.83 44.06
C VAL A 8 2.50 -12.44 44.66
N SER A 9 2.73 -12.35 45.97
CA SER A 9 2.82 -11.07 46.71
C SER A 9 4.03 -10.20 46.29
N LEU A 10 5.20 -10.80 46.03
CA LEU A 10 6.40 -10.04 45.65
C LEU A 10 6.27 -9.35 44.28
N ILE A 11 5.53 -9.93 43.34
CA ILE A 11 5.48 -9.47 41.94
C ILE A 11 4.69 -8.17 41.80
N CYS A 12 3.67 -7.94 42.64
CA CYS A 12 2.93 -6.68 42.64
C CYS A 12 3.75 -5.51 43.21
N ASN A 13 4.47 -5.73 44.32
CA ASN A 13 5.32 -4.68 44.92
C ASN A 13 6.39 -4.15 43.94
N TYR A 14 7.07 -5.04 43.21
CA TYR A 14 8.12 -4.64 42.28
C TYR A 14 7.63 -3.71 41.15
N LYS A 15 6.39 -3.87 40.68
CA LYS A 15 5.80 -3.00 39.65
C LYS A 15 5.50 -1.60 40.18
N GLY A 16 4.98 -1.49 41.40
CA GLY A 16 4.72 -0.20 42.05
C GLY A 16 6.00 0.63 42.25
N VAL A 17 7.05 0.00 42.79
CA VAL A 17 8.36 0.66 43.00
C VAL A 17 8.97 1.16 41.68
N ILE A 18 8.96 0.35 40.61
CA ILE A 18 9.49 0.74 39.30
C ILE A 18 8.67 1.89 38.67
N TRP A 19 7.36 1.95 38.91
CA TRP A 19 6.51 3.04 38.44
C TRP A 19 6.80 4.35 39.20
N GLY A 20 6.84 4.31 40.53
CA GLY A 20 7.14 5.47 41.38
C GLY A 20 8.50 6.11 41.06
N ILE A 21 9.55 5.31 40.87
CA ILE A 21 10.88 5.80 40.48
C ILE A 21 10.83 6.57 39.15
N LYS A 22 10.11 6.05 38.14
CA LYS A 22 9.97 6.70 36.82
C LYS A 22 9.15 7.99 36.89
N MET A 23 8.10 8.03 37.70
CA MET A 23 7.30 9.25 37.91
C MET A 23 8.12 10.34 38.61
N LEU A 24 8.93 9.98 39.62
CA LEU A 24 9.83 10.90 40.31
C LEU A 24 10.91 11.49 39.38
N GLU A 25 11.45 10.68 38.45
CA GLU A 25 12.36 11.16 37.40
C GLU A 25 11.70 12.21 36.50
N GLN A 26 10.45 11.98 36.07
CA GLN A 26 9.69 12.92 35.23
C GLN A 26 9.38 14.23 35.96
N VAL A 27 8.97 14.17 37.24
CA VAL A 27 8.76 15.35 38.10
C VAL A 27 10.03 16.20 38.18
N ASN A 28 11.19 15.59 38.40
CA ASN A 28 12.48 16.29 38.47
C ASN A 28 12.90 16.88 37.11
N LYS A 29 12.58 16.20 36.00
CA LYS A 29 12.82 16.70 34.64
C LYS A 29 11.98 17.93 34.31
N ILE A 30 10.70 17.95 34.73
CA ILE A 30 9.80 19.09 34.52
C ILE A 30 10.18 20.27 35.42
N LYS A 31 10.59 20.04 36.67
CA LYS A 31 11.14 21.10 37.55
C LYS A 31 12.34 21.81 36.90
N LYS A 32 13.26 21.08 36.25
CA LYS A 32 14.36 21.68 35.48
C LYS A 32 13.88 22.49 34.26
N LEU A 33 12.83 22.04 33.56
CA LEU A 33 12.24 22.79 32.43
C LEU A 33 11.55 24.09 32.89
N ILE A 34 10.91 24.11 34.07
CA ILE A 34 10.32 25.32 34.66
C ILE A 34 11.41 26.35 35.02
N GLN A 35 12.59 25.88 35.45
CA GLN A 35 13.75 26.73 35.77
C GLN A 35 14.41 27.33 34.52
N THR A 36 14.46 26.59 33.40
CA THR A 36 15.06 27.09 32.14
C THR A 36 14.08 27.82 31.21
N ALA A 37 12.77 27.82 31.51
CA ALA A 37 11.76 28.46 30.67
C ALA A 37 11.71 29.99 30.83
N THR A 38 12.33 30.72 29.89
CA THR A 38 12.27 32.19 29.79
C THR A 38 10.89 32.72 29.37
N ASN A 39 10.06 31.90 28.73
CA ASN A 39 8.74 32.32 28.22
C ASN A 39 7.62 32.06 29.25
N PRO A 40 6.81 33.07 29.63
CA PRO A 40 5.81 32.91 30.68
C PRO A 40 4.69 31.93 30.31
N LYS A 41 4.28 31.82 29.03
CA LYS A 41 3.26 30.86 28.61
C LYS A 41 3.75 29.41 28.67
N GLN A 42 5.03 29.19 28.35
CA GLN A 42 5.66 27.87 28.49
C GLN A 42 5.85 27.51 29.97
N LYS A 43 6.23 28.48 30.82
CA LYS A 43 6.38 28.27 32.25
C LYS A 43 5.05 27.85 32.91
N ALA A 44 3.95 28.54 32.57
CA ALA A 44 2.60 28.17 33.02
C ALA A 44 2.20 26.73 32.59
N MET A 45 2.41 26.39 31.31
CA MET A 45 2.14 25.04 30.78
C MET A 45 2.94 23.94 31.51
N TYR A 46 4.20 24.19 31.84
CA TYR A 46 5.01 23.24 32.61
C TYR A 46 4.59 23.16 34.09
N GLN A 47 4.10 24.26 34.68
CA GLN A 47 3.54 24.26 36.04
C GLN A 47 2.24 23.46 36.13
N GLU A 48 1.35 23.59 35.13
CA GLU A 48 0.13 22.79 35.00
C GLU A 48 0.45 21.28 34.87
N LEU A 49 1.41 20.94 34.01
CA LEU A 49 1.87 19.56 33.84
C LEU A 49 2.50 18.97 35.11
N LEU A 50 3.24 19.78 35.87
CA LEU A 50 3.81 19.40 37.16
C LEU A 50 2.70 19.13 38.20
N ALA A 51 1.72 20.03 38.31
CA ALA A 51 0.60 19.87 39.24
C ALA A 51 -0.20 18.58 38.96
N LYS A 52 -0.45 18.27 37.69
CA LYS A 52 -1.13 17.03 37.30
C LYS A 52 -0.35 15.78 37.72
N LEU A 53 0.96 15.71 37.47
CA LEU A 53 1.79 14.58 37.88
C LEU A 53 1.91 14.44 39.41
N GLN A 54 1.83 15.55 40.15
CA GLN A 54 1.77 15.51 41.62
C GLN A 54 0.42 14.99 42.12
N ALA A 55 -0.70 15.30 41.46
CA ALA A 55 -2.00 14.70 41.77
C ALA A 55 -2.02 13.19 41.47
N GLU A 56 -1.48 12.76 40.33
CA GLU A 56 -1.34 11.33 39.96
C GLU A 56 -0.44 10.54 40.91
N LEU A 57 0.49 11.21 41.61
CA LEU A 57 1.33 10.60 42.65
C LEU A 57 0.67 10.55 44.05
N ASN A 58 -0.42 11.29 44.27
CA ASN A 58 -1.07 11.42 45.58
C ASN A 58 -2.43 10.70 45.65
N ILE A 59 -2.74 9.83 44.68
CA ILE A 59 -4.00 9.08 44.59
C ILE A 59 -3.72 7.59 44.41
N GLN A 60 -3.53 6.89 45.54
CA GLN A 60 -3.89 5.49 45.84
C GLN A 60 -3.60 5.27 47.35
N PRO A 61 -4.40 4.50 48.12
CA PRO A 61 -5.51 3.66 47.70
C PRO A 61 -6.89 3.99 48.32
N ASN A 62 -7.88 3.19 47.90
CA ASN A 62 -9.26 2.99 48.41
C ASN A 62 -10.38 3.95 47.96
N ASP A 63 -11.32 3.33 47.24
CA ASP A 63 -12.78 3.49 47.17
C ASP A 63 -13.51 4.85 47.13
N THR A 64 -14.42 4.92 46.13
CA THR A 64 -15.80 5.44 46.20
C THR A 64 -16.07 6.69 47.05
N THR A 65 -16.36 7.83 46.41
CA THR A 65 -17.74 8.28 46.04
C THR A 65 -17.64 9.52 45.13
N ALA A 66 -18.68 9.85 44.35
CA ALA A 66 -18.85 11.22 43.84
C ALA A 66 -19.29 12.17 44.97
N PRO A 67 -19.10 13.50 44.83
CA PRO A 67 -20.31 14.33 44.81
C PRO A 67 -20.27 15.51 43.81
N TYR A 68 -21.34 16.30 43.85
CA TYR A 68 -21.80 17.28 42.85
C TYR A 68 -21.91 18.68 43.47
N SER A 69 -21.55 19.76 42.75
CA SER A 69 -21.96 21.19 42.91
C SER A 69 -21.10 22.08 41.97
N GLN A 70 -21.64 23.00 41.14
CA GLN A 70 -22.24 24.32 41.44
C GLN A 70 -21.21 25.36 42.01
N THR A 71 -21.07 26.60 41.50
CA THR A 71 -21.76 27.31 40.40
C THR A 71 -20.76 27.98 39.41
N THR A 72 -20.77 29.22 38.88
CA THR A 72 -21.52 30.49 39.11
C THR A 72 -21.61 31.35 37.81
N LEU A 73 -22.33 32.48 37.87
CA LEU A 73 -22.81 33.35 36.78
C LEU A 73 -21.86 34.50 36.33
N THR A 74 -21.90 34.85 35.03
CA THR A 74 -21.92 36.19 34.32
C THR A 74 -21.21 37.45 34.92
N PRO A 75 -20.66 38.41 34.11
CA PRO A 75 -21.42 39.10 33.04
C PRO A 75 -20.71 39.64 31.77
N LYS A 76 -21.56 40.17 30.86
CA LYS A 76 -21.26 40.89 29.61
C LYS A 76 -20.70 42.31 29.83
N PRO A 77 -20.15 42.92 28.76
CA PRO A 77 -20.74 44.20 28.29
C PRO A 77 -21.31 44.15 26.84
N LYS A 78 -22.02 45.21 26.44
CA LYS A 78 -22.68 45.39 25.12
C LYS A 78 -21.93 46.39 24.22
N ARG A 79 -21.94 46.17 22.89
CA ARG A 79 -22.18 47.15 21.79
C ARG A 79 -21.86 46.50 20.42
N THR A 80 -22.26 47.01 19.25
CA THR A 80 -23.56 47.55 18.77
C THR A 80 -23.53 47.57 17.23
N SER A 81 -24.71 47.45 16.61
CA SER A 81 -25.04 47.41 15.17
C SER A 81 -24.18 48.20 14.16
N ALA A 82 -24.05 47.63 12.95
CA ALA A 82 -24.19 48.35 11.68
C ALA A 82 -24.80 47.43 10.59
N GLN A 83 -25.70 47.97 9.76
CA GLN A 83 -26.07 47.40 8.45
C GLN A 83 -25.28 48.13 7.34
N PRO A 84 -25.35 47.68 6.07
CA PRO A 84 -26.31 48.31 5.16
C PRO A 84 -27.17 47.32 4.35
N LYS A 85 -28.23 47.86 3.72
CA LYS A 85 -29.03 47.21 2.65
C LYS A 85 -28.63 47.77 1.27
N THR A 86 -29.07 47.08 0.22
CA THR A 86 -29.37 47.49 -1.19
C THR A 86 -28.85 46.36 -2.12
N SER A 87 -29.60 45.61 -2.95
CA SER A 87 -30.92 45.65 -3.62
C SER A 87 -30.73 45.70 -5.16
N VAL A 88 -31.76 45.29 -5.91
CA VAL A 88 -31.95 45.45 -7.39
C VAL A 88 -31.31 44.40 -8.32
N GLN A 89 -32.16 43.46 -8.81
CA GLN A 89 -32.33 42.95 -10.21
C GLN A 89 -31.13 42.33 -11.00
N ASP A 90 -31.28 41.47 -12.02
CA ASP A 90 -32.47 40.92 -12.71
C ASP A 90 -32.22 39.54 -13.42
N ALA A 91 -33.23 39.04 -14.14
CA ALA A 91 -33.22 38.10 -15.27
C ALA A 91 -33.20 36.55 -15.04
N LYS A 92 -33.85 35.85 -15.99
CA LYS A 92 -34.24 34.42 -16.01
C LYS A 92 -34.07 33.87 -17.45
N PRO A 93 -33.70 32.59 -17.65
CA PRO A 93 -34.62 31.62 -18.28
C PRO A 93 -34.54 30.22 -17.61
N LYS A 94 -35.64 29.51 -17.31
CA LYS A 94 -36.48 28.66 -18.21
C LYS A 94 -35.65 27.65 -19.02
N PRO A 95 -35.79 26.32 -18.76
CA PRO A 95 -36.74 25.47 -19.51
C PRO A 95 -37.99 25.13 -18.66
N GLU A 96 -39.21 24.99 -19.19
CA GLU A 96 -39.69 24.23 -20.37
C GLU A 96 -39.83 22.73 -20.06
N ILE A 97 -40.91 22.38 -19.37
CA ILE A 97 -41.37 21.00 -19.17
C ILE A 97 -42.45 20.73 -20.23
N VAL A 98 -42.31 19.64 -20.97
CA VAL A 98 -43.37 19.11 -21.85
C VAL A 98 -43.73 17.72 -21.36
N ASN A 99 -44.94 17.59 -20.80
CA ASN A 99 -45.60 16.29 -20.68
C ASN A 99 -46.23 15.94 -22.03
N GLN A 100 -46.10 14.68 -22.46
CA GLN A 100 -47.12 14.05 -23.29
C GLN A 100 -47.54 12.77 -22.61
N GLU A 101 -48.83 12.71 -22.29
CA GLU A 101 -49.54 11.54 -21.78
C GLU A 101 -50.62 11.20 -22.79
N LEU A 102 -50.66 9.93 -23.24
CA LEU A 102 -51.80 9.33 -23.92
C LEU A 102 -51.63 7.81 -23.90
N GLN A 103 -52.59 7.12 -23.27
CA GLN A 103 -52.87 5.69 -23.45
C GLN A 103 -54.01 5.56 -24.51
N PRO A 104 -54.71 4.42 -24.67
CA PRO A 104 -54.35 3.01 -24.44
C PRO A 104 -54.63 2.12 -25.69
N GLU A 105 -54.26 0.84 -25.64
CA GLU A 105 -55.04 -0.36 -26.04
C GLU A 105 -54.17 -1.61 -25.75
N ALA A 106 -54.56 -2.75 -25.15
CA ALA A 106 -55.82 -3.45 -24.87
C ALA A 106 -56.03 -4.74 -25.71
N LYS A 107 -55.49 -5.88 -25.22
CA LYS A 107 -56.02 -7.27 -25.29
C LYS A 107 -55.06 -8.21 -24.51
N GLN A 108 -55.49 -8.84 -23.40
CA GLN A 108 -56.19 -10.15 -23.33
C GLN A 108 -55.26 -11.31 -23.73
N SER A 109 -54.77 -12.10 -22.77
CA SER A 109 -55.36 -13.38 -22.26
C SER A 109 -54.41 -14.53 -22.68
N THR A 110 -54.21 -15.67 -22.01
CA THR A 110 -55.07 -16.61 -21.26
C THR A 110 -54.12 -17.43 -20.35
N THR A 111 -54.32 -17.62 -19.02
CA THR A 111 -55.06 -18.76 -18.37
C THR A 111 -54.54 -20.14 -18.84
N GLU A 112 -54.09 -21.11 -18.03
CA GLU A 112 -54.12 -21.40 -16.57
C GLU A 112 -52.81 -22.20 -16.19
N LYS A 113 -52.59 -23.07 -15.17
CA LYS A 113 -53.39 -23.74 -14.11
C LYS A 113 -52.53 -24.10 -12.85
N PHE A 114 -53.12 -24.94 -11.99
CA PHE A 114 -52.65 -25.62 -10.76
C PHE A 114 -51.44 -26.59 -10.97
N ILE A 115 -50.81 -27.24 -9.98
CA ILE A 115 -51.18 -27.80 -8.63
C ILE A 115 -49.96 -27.58 -7.70
N GLU A 116 -49.95 -27.15 -6.42
CA GLU A 116 -50.77 -27.25 -5.19
C GLU A 116 -50.19 -28.22 -4.12
N SER A 117 -50.22 -27.81 -2.83
CA SER A 117 -49.96 -28.57 -1.58
C SER A 117 -48.48 -28.94 -1.27
N VAL A 118 -47.99 -29.15 -0.03
CA VAL A 118 -48.56 -29.31 1.35
C VAL A 118 -47.65 -28.54 2.33
N VAL A 119 -48.07 -27.44 2.99
CA VAL A 119 -48.74 -27.33 4.32
C VAL A 119 -48.18 -28.21 5.47
N GLN A 120 -47.50 -27.59 6.44
CA GLN A 120 -47.65 -27.97 7.85
C GLN A 120 -47.63 -26.73 8.76
N LYS A 121 -48.39 -26.79 9.87
CA LYS A 121 -48.74 -25.67 10.75
C LYS A 121 -48.57 -26.09 12.20
N THR A 122 -47.94 -25.23 13.01
CA THR A 122 -48.08 -25.25 14.47
C THR A 122 -48.12 -23.82 15.02
N GLU A 123 -48.81 -23.60 16.13
CA GLU A 123 -49.22 -22.28 16.63
C GLU A 123 -48.34 -21.72 17.77
N PRO A 124 -48.45 -20.41 18.08
CA PRO A 124 -47.48 -19.70 18.92
C PRO A 124 -47.81 -19.75 20.42
N SER A 125 -46.83 -19.38 21.25
CA SER A 125 -47.07 -18.94 22.63
C SER A 125 -46.31 -17.65 22.94
N LYS A 126 -46.94 -16.77 23.73
CA LYS A 126 -46.36 -15.54 24.28
C LYS A 126 -45.63 -15.86 25.59
N THR A 127 -44.53 -15.17 25.86
CA THR A 127 -44.13 -14.64 27.19
C THR A 127 -43.14 -13.49 26.96
N GLU A 128 -42.93 -12.65 27.97
CA GLU A 128 -42.47 -11.27 27.83
C GLU A 128 -40.95 -11.06 27.99
N THR A 129 -40.52 -9.86 27.61
CA THR A 129 -39.16 -9.34 27.71
C THR A 129 -38.63 -9.33 29.14
N LEU A 130 -37.38 -9.77 29.35
CA LEU A 130 -36.45 -9.09 30.26
C LEU A 130 -35.01 -9.27 29.77
N SER A 131 -34.18 -8.27 30.03
CA SER A 131 -32.81 -8.15 29.52
C SER A 131 -31.77 -8.59 30.55
N ASP A 132 -30.71 -9.24 30.09
CA ASP A 132 -29.38 -8.94 30.64
C ASP A 132 -28.29 -9.08 29.57
N GLU A 133 -27.39 -8.10 29.49
CA GLU A 133 -26.48 -7.91 28.35
C GLU A 133 -25.03 -8.25 28.72
N SER A 134 -24.72 -9.55 28.75
CA SER A 134 -23.36 -10.06 28.99
C SER A 134 -22.64 -10.41 27.69
N GLN A 135 -22.46 -9.44 26.79
CA GLN A 135 -21.47 -9.59 25.70
C GLN A 135 -20.06 -9.58 26.29
N SER A 136 -19.51 -10.77 26.51
CA SER A 136 -18.08 -10.97 26.78
C SER A 136 -17.29 -10.49 25.56
N LYS A 137 -16.78 -9.26 25.66
CA LYS A 137 -16.10 -8.56 24.57
C LYS A 137 -14.75 -9.19 24.27
N SER A 138 -14.77 -10.27 23.49
CA SER A 138 -13.59 -10.88 22.91
C SER A 138 -12.84 -9.82 22.10
N GLU A 139 -11.66 -9.41 22.58
CA GLU A 139 -10.77 -8.52 21.84
C GLU A 139 -10.05 -9.30 20.73
N GLU A 140 -10.84 -9.82 19.79
CA GLU A 140 -10.29 -10.10 18.46
C GLU A 140 -9.67 -8.80 17.91
N PRO A 141 -8.46 -8.87 17.34
CA PRO A 141 -7.75 -7.68 16.91
C PRO A 141 -8.45 -7.08 15.69
N GLN A 142 -9.38 -6.14 15.92
CA GLN A 142 -10.09 -5.38 14.88
C GLN A 142 -9.10 -5.04 13.76
N ASN A 143 -9.35 -5.59 12.58
CA ASN A 143 -8.35 -5.73 11.54
C ASN A 143 -8.13 -4.36 10.88
N LYS A 144 -7.29 -3.53 11.50
CA LYS A 144 -7.02 -2.14 11.11
C LYS A 144 -6.40 -2.11 9.73
N SER A 145 -7.25 -2.00 8.71
CA SER A 145 -6.91 -1.87 7.29
C SER A 145 -5.63 -1.06 7.11
N TYR A 146 -4.67 -1.61 6.38
CA TYR A 146 -3.35 -1.02 6.24
C TYR A 146 -2.79 -1.27 4.85
N PHE A 147 -1.92 -0.38 4.36
CA PHE A 147 -1.28 -0.56 3.06
C PHE A 147 -0.24 -1.69 3.13
N GLN A 148 -0.45 -2.71 2.30
CA GLN A 148 0.42 -3.88 2.18
C GLN A 148 0.60 -4.25 0.70
N GLY A 149 1.74 -4.90 0.41
CA GLY A 149 2.04 -5.44 -0.90
C GLY A 149 3.14 -6.48 -0.78
N ILE A 150 2.84 -7.56 -0.07
CA ILE A 150 3.78 -8.63 0.23
C ILE A 150 3.41 -9.87 -0.57
N GLY A 151 4.39 -10.64 -1.01
CA GLY A 151 4.15 -11.89 -1.71
C GLY A 151 5.33 -12.84 -1.67
N ILE A 152 5.09 -14.05 -2.17
CA ILE A 152 6.08 -15.12 -2.29
C ILE A 152 6.40 -15.32 -3.77
N ILE A 153 7.68 -15.35 -4.11
CA ILE A 153 8.16 -15.75 -5.44
C ILE A 153 9.14 -16.90 -5.29
N LYS A 154 9.09 -17.86 -6.22
CA LYS A 154 10.01 -19.01 -6.25
C LYS A 154 10.79 -18.98 -7.55
N GLY A 155 12.10 -19.15 -7.46
CA GLY A 155 12.98 -19.14 -8.62
C GLY A 155 14.45 -19.16 -8.25
N GLU A 156 15.29 -19.25 -9.29
CA GLU A 156 16.74 -19.34 -9.18
C GLU A 156 17.32 -17.99 -8.75
N VAL A 157 17.98 -17.95 -7.59
CA VAL A 157 18.58 -16.74 -7.01
C VAL A 157 20.01 -16.58 -7.50
N ILE A 158 20.23 -15.53 -8.31
CA ILE A 158 21.53 -15.20 -8.88
C ILE A 158 22.17 -14.13 -8.00
N LEU A 159 23.24 -14.50 -7.29
CA LEU A 159 24.03 -13.58 -6.46
C LEU A 159 25.38 -13.28 -7.14
N THR A 160 25.61 -12.02 -7.49
CA THR A 160 26.94 -11.48 -7.77
C THR A 160 27.24 -10.32 -6.83
N ASP A 161 28.51 -9.97 -6.66
CA ASP A 161 28.94 -8.94 -5.70
C ASP A 161 28.36 -7.55 -6.02
N GLU A 162 28.17 -7.26 -7.31
CA GLU A 162 27.51 -6.04 -7.77
C GLU A 162 25.97 -6.12 -7.69
N ARG A 163 25.38 -7.24 -8.16
CA ARG A 163 23.93 -7.37 -8.38
C ARG A 163 23.38 -8.69 -7.86
N SER A 164 22.23 -8.60 -7.21
CA SER A 164 21.41 -9.76 -6.88
C SER A 164 20.15 -9.74 -7.74
N ALA A 165 19.78 -10.89 -8.26
CA ALA A 165 18.61 -11.08 -9.11
C ALA A 165 17.92 -12.42 -8.78
N ILE A 166 16.70 -12.58 -9.28
CA ILE A 166 15.99 -13.85 -9.29
C ILE A 166 15.47 -14.11 -10.70
N LYS A 167 15.70 -15.33 -11.20
CA LYS A 167 15.25 -15.78 -12.51
C LYS A 167 13.95 -16.57 -12.36
N LEU A 168 12.89 -16.07 -13.01
CA LEU A 168 11.53 -16.59 -12.97
C LEU A 168 11.19 -17.12 -14.37
N GLY A 169 11.51 -18.39 -14.62
CA GLY A 169 11.52 -18.95 -15.98
C GLY A 169 12.62 -18.29 -16.83
N GLU A 170 12.22 -17.64 -17.92
CA GLU A 170 13.13 -16.95 -18.85
C GLU A 170 13.49 -15.52 -18.39
N HIS A 171 12.82 -14.97 -17.37
CA HIS A 171 12.92 -13.55 -16.99
C HIS A 171 13.81 -13.31 -15.77
N GLU A 172 14.87 -12.48 -15.89
CA GLU A 172 15.70 -12.02 -14.77
C GLU A 172 15.11 -10.74 -14.12
N TYR A 173 14.79 -10.82 -12.83
CA TYR A 173 14.30 -9.68 -12.04
C TYR A 173 15.30 -9.24 -10.98
N ARG A 174 15.59 -7.94 -10.94
CA ARG A 174 16.52 -7.37 -9.94
C ARG A 174 15.97 -7.46 -8.53
N LEU A 175 16.77 -8.02 -7.62
CA LEU A 175 16.52 -8.00 -6.18
C LEU A 175 17.12 -6.73 -5.56
N PHE A 176 16.35 -6.11 -4.66
CA PHE A 176 16.76 -4.98 -3.84
C PHE A 176 16.66 -5.35 -2.36
N TYR A 177 17.67 -5.01 -1.57
CA TYR A 177 17.62 -5.21 -0.13
C TYR A 177 16.92 -4.05 0.60
N ILE A 178 16.42 -4.32 1.81
CA ILE A 178 16.02 -3.26 2.75
C ILE A 178 17.28 -2.46 3.14
N PRO A 179 17.24 -1.11 3.13
CA PRO A 179 18.35 -0.28 3.62
C PRO A 179 18.81 -0.69 5.03
N ASN A 180 20.10 -0.56 5.30
CA ASN A 180 20.77 -1.00 6.54
C ASN A 180 20.75 -2.53 6.78
N LYS A 181 20.00 -3.33 6.02
CA LYS A 181 19.96 -4.81 6.12
C LYS A 181 20.66 -5.56 4.98
N ARG A 182 21.25 -4.86 3.98
CA ARG A 182 21.88 -5.48 2.78
C ARG A 182 22.87 -6.60 3.11
N LYS A 183 23.90 -6.32 3.93
CA LYS A 183 24.97 -7.26 4.27
C LYS A 183 24.41 -8.57 4.85
N LYS A 184 23.75 -8.49 6.01
CA LYS A 184 23.11 -9.63 6.68
C LYS A 184 22.13 -10.42 5.79
N ALA A 185 21.38 -9.76 4.91
CA ALA A 185 20.42 -10.45 4.04
C ALA A 185 21.09 -11.13 2.83
N TYR A 186 22.19 -10.57 2.30
CA TYR A 186 23.01 -11.20 1.26
C TYR A 186 23.78 -12.41 1.84
N GLU A 187 24.42 -12.24 3.00
CA GLU A 187 25.12 -13.30 3.74
C GLU A 187 24.18 -14.46 4.11
N ALA A 188 22.95 -14.17 4.55
CA ALA A 188 21.96 -15.20 4.87
C ALA A 188 21.48 -15.98 3.65
N LEU A 189 21.24 -15.31 2.50
CA LEU A 189 20.91 -16.00 1.26
C LEU A 189 22.06 -16.86 0.74
N LYS A 190 23.29 -16.31 0.75
CA LYS A 190 24.49 -17.05 0.34
C LYS A 190 24.66 -18.33 1.17
N ARG A 191 24.50 -18.24 2.49
CA ARG A 191 24.54 -19.40 3.39
C ARG A 191 23.43 -20.42 3.16
N GLU A 192 22.19 -20.01 2.86
CA GLU A 192 21.11 -20.96 2.57
C GLU A 192 21.40 -21.76 1.28
N ILE A 193 21.96 -21.10 0.25
CA ILE A 193 22.39 -21.73 -1.01
C ILE A 193 23.58 -22.69 -0.74
N GLU A 194 24.58 -22.26 0.03
CA GLU A 194 25.73 -23.08 0.43
C GLU A 194 25.34 -24.31 1.26
N VAL A 195 24.35 -24.19 2.15
CA VAL A 195 23.87 -25.28 3.04
C VAL A 195 22.91 -26.24 2.34
N THR A 196 22.06 -25.74 1.44
CA THR A 196 21.04 -26.56 0.74
C THR A 196 21.55 -27.11 -0.60
N GLY A 197 22.62 -26.53 -1.16
CA GLY A 197 23.10 -26.85 -2.52
C GLY A 197 22.15 -26.42 -3.64
N ASN A 198 21.10 -25.66 -3.33
CA ASN A 198 20.00 -25.33 -4.24
C ASN A 198 19.88 -23.81 -4.42
N THR A 199 19.96 -23.34 -5.66
CA THR A 199 19.78 -21.93 -6.03
C THR A 199 18.31 -21.51 -6.08
N THR A 200 17.38 -22.46 -6.19
CA THR A 200 15.94 -22.19 -6.28
C THR A 200 15.31 -22.03 -4.89
N LEU A 201 15.01 -20.80 -4.51
CA LEU A 201 14.49 -20.45 -3.18
C LEU A 201 13.10 -19.79 -3.27
N ARG A 202 12.27 -19.98 -2.23
CA ARG A 202 11.03 -19.21 -2.03
C ARG A 202 11.37 -17.92 -1.27
N LEU A 203 11.28 -16.76 -1.94
CA LEU A 203 11.59 -15.44 -1.38
C LEU A 203 10.33 -14.67 -0.99
N ILE A 204 10.33 -14.07 0.20
CA ILE A 204 9.28 -13.15 0.67
C ILE A 204 9.68 -11.73 0.25
N VAL A 205 8.83 -11.09 -0.56
CA VAL A 205 9.18 -9.87 -1.30
C VAL A 205 8.07 -8.79 -1.29
N TYR A 206 8.47 -7.55 -1.55
CA TYR A 206 7.58 -6.45 -1.97
C TYR A 206 7.86 -6.07 -3.44
N PRO A 207 6.88 -5.92 -4.33
CA PRO A 207 7.12 -5.50 -5.70
C PRO A 207 7.42 -4.01 -5.80
N LYS A 208 8.47 -3.68 -6.54
CA LYS A 208 8.91 -2.33 -6.91
C LYS A 208 8.67 -2.10 -8.38
N ILE A 209 7.60 -1.39 -8.70
CA ILE A 209 7.25 -1.06 -10.09
C ILE A 209 7.86 0.30 -10.46
N LEU A 210 8.69 0.30 -11.50
CA LEU A 210 9.19 1.52 -12.13
C LEU A 210 8.34 1.85 -13.36
N HIS A 211 7.34 2.69 -13.15
CA HIS A 211 6.61 3.35 -14.24
C HIS A 211 7.51 4.38 -14.93
N LEU A 212 7.58 4.30 -16.26
CA LEU A 212 8.30 5.25 -17.10
C LEU A 212 7.37 6.43 -17.50
N PRO A 213 7.90 7.59 -17.96
CA PRO A 213 7.06 8.77 -18.18
C PRO A 213 6.09 8.66 -19.37
N LYS A 214 6.39 7.82 -20.37
CA LYS A 214 5.51 7.60 -21.53
C LYS A 214 4.55 6.44 -21.23
N LYS A 215 3.24 6.69 -21.39
CA LYS A 215 2.13 5.72 -21.20
C LYS A 215 2.26 4.42 -22.03
N ASP A 216 3.07 4.46 -23.08
CA ASP A 216 3.24 3.38 -24.05
C ASP A 216 4.54 2.58 -23.83
N GLN A 217 5.42 3.04 -22.94
CA GLN A 217 6.57 2.27 -22.50
C GLN A 217 6.15 1.30 -21.38
N PRO A 218 6.57 0.03 -21.42
CA PRO A 218 6.29 -0.89 -20.33
C PRO A 218 6.94 -0.39 -19.04
N HIS A 219 6.20 -0.51 -17.92
CA HIS A 219 6.80 -0.42 -16.60
C HIS A 219 7.81 -1.57 -16.41
N ARG A 220 8.77 -1.39 -15.50
CA ARG A 220 9.71 -2.46 -15.13
C ARG A 220 9.40 -2.99 -13.74
N VAL A 221 9.22 -4.30 -13.61
CA VAL A 221 9.13 -4.97 -12.30
C VAL A 221 10.52 -5.19 -11.71
N SER A 222 10.60 -5.19 -10.38
CA SER A 222 11.74 -5.62 -9.58
C SER A 222 11.22 -5.96 -8.18
N PHE A 223 11.99 -6.69 -7.38
CA PHE A 223 11.52 -7.14 -6.07
C PHE A 223 12.40 -6.58 -4.94
N GLN A 224 11.79 -6.19 -3.83
CA GLN A 224 12.49 -5.88 -2.58
C GLN A 224 12.40 -7.07 -1.64
N LEU A 225 13.54 -7.70 -1.35
CA LEU A 225 13.64 -8.81 -0.41
C LEU A 225 13.29 -8.38 1.01
N VAL A 226 12.43 -9.17 1.66
CA VAL A 226 12.13 -9.10 3.11
C VAL A 226 12.81 -10.25 3.84
N GLY A 227 12.74 -11.45 3.28
CA GLY A 227 13.33 -12.68 3.79
C GLY A 227 13.14 -13.84 2.81
N PHE A 228 13.42 -15.06 3.24
CA PHE A 228 13.22 -16.28 2.45
C PHE A 228 12.64 -17.39 3.34
N ILE A 229 11.98 -18.36 2.72
CA ILE A 229 11.46 -19.55 3.39
C ILE A 229 12.52 -20.64 3.21
N GLY A 230 13.41 -20.77 4.20
CA GLY A 230 14.46 -21.78 4.19
C GLY A 230 13.91 -23.20 4.38
N SER A 231 14.68 -24.20 3.97
CA SER A 231 14.20 -25.60 3.86
C SER A 231 13.80 -26.25 5.20
N LYS A 232 14.19 -25.64 6.31
CA LYS A 232 13.88 -26.08 7.70
C LYS A 232 13.02 -25.06 8.47
N ALA A 233 12.42 -24.09 7.79
CA ALA A 233 11.62 -23.05 8.42
C ALA A 233 10.29 -23.59 8.96
N LYS A 234 9.91 -23.19 10.18
CA LYS A 234 8.55 -23.40 10.69
C LYS A 234 7.54 -22.68 9.78
N PRO A 235 6.31 -23.20 9.62
CA PRO A 235 5.27 -22.51 8.87
C PRO A 235 5.02 -21.12 9.49
N SER A 236 5.16 -20.08 8.67
CA SER A 236 4.74 -18.72 9.02
C SER A 236 3.38 -18.46 8.41
N GLN A 237 2.55 -17.61 9.02
CA GLN A 237 1.22 -17.26 8.51
C GLN A 237 1.21 -16.89 7.02
N LEU A 238 2.22 -16.14 6.56
CA LEU A 238 2.38 -15.76 5.15
C LEU A 238 2.69 -16.94 4.22
N ASN A 239 3.29 -18.02 4.74
CA ASN A 239 3.59 -19.23 3.98
C ASN A 239 2.36 -20.14 3.82
N THR A 240 1.32 -19.91 4.62
CA THR A 240 0.04 -20.64 4.60
C THR A 240 -1.05 -19.85 3.86
N GLU A 241 -1.00 -18.51 3.91
CA GLU A 241 -1.96 -17.63 3.21
C GLU A 241 -1.68 -17.44 1.71
N LEU A 242 -0.46 -17.72 1.23
CA LEU A 242 0.00 -17.38 -0.13
C LEU A 242 0.82 -18.50 -0.78
N ASP A 243 0.45 -18.84 -2.01
CA ASP A 243 1.18 -19.80 -2.86
C ASP A 243 2.37 -19.15 -3.60
N ASP A 244 3.10 -19.99 -4.34
CA ASP A 244 4.16 -19.51 -5.23
C ASP A 244 3.62 -18.54 -6.30
N PHE A 245 4.28 -17.38 -6.39
CA PHE A 245 3.93 -16.21 -7.20
C PHE A 245 2.72 -15.41 -6.71
N GLU A 246 2.18 -15.68 -5.52
CA GLU A 246 1.04 -14.94 -4.96
C GLU A 246 1.43 -13.77 -4.06
N PHE A 247 0.58 -12.74 -4.08
CA PHE A 247 0.78 -11.47 -3.38
C PHE A 247 -0.53 -11.01 -2.74
N LYS A 248 -0.44 -10.57 -1.48
CA LYS A 248 -1.49 -9.87 -0.74
C LYS A 248 -1.31 -8.36 -0.93
N PHE A 249 -2.27 -7.74 -1.61
CA PHE A 249 -2.28 -6.31 -1.92
C PHE A 249 -3.43 -5.60 -1.23
N SER A 250 -3.08 -4.62 -0.39
CA SER A 250 -4.03 -3.77 0.33
C SER A 250 -3.73 -2.32 -0.01
N GLY A 251 -4.64 -1.62 -0.69
CA GLY A 251 -4.39 -0.25 -1.13
C GLY A 251 -5.49 0.40 -1.98
N LEU A 252 -5.18 1.56 -2.56
CA LEU A 252 -6.18 2.36 -3.30
C LEU A 252 -6.27 1.95 -4.77
N TRP A 253 -7.47 1.58 -5.23
CA TRP A 253 -7.73 1.12 -6.60
C TRP A 253 -7.88 2.29 -7.57
N GLN A 254 -6.90 2.52 -8.46
CA GLN A 254 -6.90 3.70 -9.35
C GLN A 254 -6.11 3.55 -10.65
N PHE A 255 -6.51 4.31 -11.67
CA PHE A 255 -5.66 4.61 -12.83
C PHE A 255 -4.62 5.67 -12.48
N ILE A 256 -3.39 5.49 -12.97
CA ILE A 256 -2.33 6.51 -12.96
C ILE A 256 -2.07 7.01 -14.40
N PRO A 257 -1.74 8.30 -14.64
CA PRO A 257 -1.60 8.84 -16.00
C PRO A 257 -0.57 8.14 -16.90
N VAL A 258 0.43 7.49 -16.29
CA VAL A 258 1.58 6.86 -16.95
C VAL A 258 1.43 5.36 -17.20
N CYS A 259 0.30 4.74 -16.84
CA CYS A 259 0.06 3.32 -17.10
C CYS A 259 -1.31 3.13 -17.77
N ARG A 260 -1.41 2.15 -18.68
CA ARG A 260 -2.68 1.78 -19.34
C ARG A 260 -3.55 0.89 -18.45
N THR A 261 -2.91 0.03 -17.66
CA THR A 261 -3.55 -0.89 -16.69
C THR A 261 -3.94 -0.13 -15.42
N PRO A 262 -5.09 -0.44 -14.78
CA PRO A 262 -5.39 0.06 -13.44
C PRO A 262 -4.41 -0.51 -12.40
N CYS A 263 -4.17 0.24 -11.34
CA CYS A 263 -3.14 -0.06 -10.33
C CYS A 263 -3.70 -0.04 -8.91
N ILE A 264 -3.34 -1.03 -8.09
CA ILE A 264 -3.43 -0.87 -6.64
C ILE A 264 -2.26 0.03 -6.19
N SER A 265 -2.59 1.10 -5.50
CA SER A 265 -1.64 2.12 -5.05
C SER A 265 -1.38 1.98 -3.56
N ILE A 266 -0.16 1.54 -3.26
CA ILE A 266 0.28 1.07 -1.94
C ILE A 266 1.18 2.14 -1.33
N PHE A 267 0.72 2.77 -0.26
CA PHE A 267 1.39 3.87 0.42
C PHE A 267 2.21 3.40 1.63
N ARG A 268 2.89 4.33 2.32
CA ARG A 268 3.55 4.04 3.60
C ARG A 268 2.57 4.31 4.73
N ASN A 269 2.23 3.27 5.50
CA ASN A 269 1.39 3.39 6.70
C ASN A 269 1.97 4.44 7.66
N PHE A 270 1.06 5.24 8.22
CA PHE A 270 1.35 6.23 9.24
C PHE A 270 1.90 5.56 10.50
N ASN A 271 2.92 6.18 11.09
CA ASN A 271 3.51 5.82 12.37
C ASN A 271 4.24 7.06 12.91
N LYS A 272 4.23 7.27 14.22
CA LYS A 272 4.73 8.49 14.88
C LYS A 272 6.25 8.65 14.71
N ASP A 273 7.00 7.56 14.79
CA ASP A 273 8.47 7.51 14.67
C ASP A 273 8.91 7.84 13.24
N ARG A 274 8.20 7.29 12.24
CA ARG A 274 8.37 7.66 10.83
C ARG A 274 8.06 9.12 10.56
N LEU A 275 7.07 9.69 11.26
CA LEU A 275 6.73 11.11 11.14
C LEU A 275 7.85 12.00 11.73
N ALA A 276 8.49 11.60 12.83
CA ALA A 276 9.66 12.30 13.38
C ALA A 276 10.82 12.31 12.37
N TRP A 277 11.21 11.13 11.85
CA TRP A 277 12.26 11.04 10.82
C TRP A 277 11.93 11.84 9.53
N ILE A 278 10.64 11.90 9.14
CA ILE A 278 10.19 12.74 8.02
C ILE A 278 10.29 14.24 8.33
N LYS A 279 10.22 14.69 9.59
CA LYS A 279 10.49 16.09 9.92
C LYS A 279 11.97 16.42 9.70
N GLU A 280 12.86 15.57 10.20
CA GLU A 280 14.32 15.79 10.28
C GLU A 280 15.08 15.68 8.94
N ALA A 281 14.64 14.82 8.01
CA ALA A 281 15.40 14.53 6.79
C ALA A 281 15.49 15.71 5.78
N GLU A 282 16.17 15.50 4.64
CA GLU A 282 16.12 16.38 3.44
C GLU A 282 14.83 16.18 2.62
N ALA A 283 14.42 17.14 1.79
CA ALA A 283 13.16 17.03 1.03
C ALA A 283 13.19 15.87 0.02
N ALA A 284 14.31 15.67 -0.70
CA ALA A 284 14.51 14.56 -1.62
C ALA A 284 14.43 13.19 -0.92
N LYS A 285 14.98 13.07 0.30
CA LYS A 285 14.89 11.86 1.12
C LYS A 285 13.43 11.60 1.55
N LYS A 286 12.70 12.64 2.01
CA LYS A 286 11.26 12.57 2.36
C LYS A 286 10.39 12.13 1.19
N VAL A 287 10.54 12.77 0.02
CA VAL A 287 9.75 12.48 -1.19
C VAL A 287 10.03 11.07 -1.71
N LYS A 288 11.28 10.61 -1.67
CA LYS A 288 11.66 9.24 -2.03
C LYS A 288 11.08 8.19 -1.08
N PHE A 289 11.02 8.48 0.22
CA PHE A 289 10.43 7.58 1.23
C PHE A 289 8.90 7.49 1.11
N MET A 290 8.22 8.63 0.93
CA MET A 290 6.76 8.74 0.74
C MET A 290 6.30 8.41 -0.68
N LYS A 291 7.16 7.84 -1.55
CA LYS A 291 6.74 7.34 -2.86
C LYS A 291 5.94 6.04 -2.71
N SER A 292 4.71 6.05 -3.17
CA SER A 292 3.84 4.87 -3.33
C SER A 292 4.41 3.88 -4.35
N SER A 293 4.17 2.59 -4.12
CA SER A 293 4.24 1.59 -5.19
C SER A 293 2.88 1.58 -5.90
N HIS A 294 2.88 1.53 -7.23
CA HIS A 294 1.66 1.42 -8.02
C HIS A 294 1.75 0.11 -8.80
N VAL A 295 0.96 -0.88 -8.38
CA VAL A 295 1.04 -2.26 -8.86
C VAL A 295 -0.02 -2.50 -9.93
N PRO A 296 0.35 -2.73 -11.20
CA PRO A 296 -0.60 -3.02 -12.28
C PRO A 296 -1.32 -4.35 -12.04
N LEU A 297 -2.65 -4.30 -11.96
CA LEU A 297 -3.48 -5.46 -11.68
C LEU A 297 -4.50 -5.66 -12.81
N LEU A 298 -4.55 -6.87 -13.34
CA LEU A 298 -5.61 -7.34 -14.22
C LEU A 298 -6.76 -7.87 -13.36
N TRP A 299 -7.68 -6.98 -13.02
CA TRP A 299 -8.96 -7.29 -12.37
C TRP A 299 -10.06 -6.74 -13.27
N ARG A 300 -10.73 -7.62 -14.02
CA ARG A 300 -11.79 -7.24 -14.96
C ARG A 300 -13.09 -6.99 -14.19
N ASP A 301 -13.48 -7.98 -13.40
CA ASP A 301 -14.78 -8.10 -12.77
C ASP A 301 -14.73 -7.54 -11.34
N SER A 302 -14.14 -6.35 -11.21
CA SER A 302 -13.99 -5.65 -9.93
C SER A 302 -15.33 -4.99 -9.55
N PRO A 303 -15.86 -5.21 -8.33
CA PRO A 303 -17.13 -4.63 -7.90
C PRO A 303 -17.11 -3.09 -7.83
N VAL A 304 -15.93 -2.48 -7.78
CA VAL A 304 -15.75 -1.02 -7.83
C VAL A 304 -14.85 -0.60 -8.98
N LYS A 305 -15.26 0.44 -9.71
CA LYS A 305 -14.49 0.97 -10.86
C LYS A 305 -13.19 1.63 -10.35
N PRO A 306 -12.02 1.40 -10.98
CA PRO A 306 -10.77 2.01 -10.55
C PRO A 306 -10.85 3.53 -10.66
N PHE A 307 -10.56 4.24 -9.57
CA PHE A 307 -10.61 5.70 -9.50
C PHE A 307 -9.77 6.35 -10.62
N ARG A 308 -10.30 7.39 -11.27
CA ARG A 308 -9.61 8.12 -12.33
C ARG A 308 -9.63 9.61 -12.05
N PHE A 309 -8.48 10.16 -11.66
CA PHE A 309 -8.30 11.59 -11.46
C PHE A 309 -8.47 12.38 -12.77
N ASN A 310 -9.38 13.34 -12.77
CA ASN A 310 -9.64 14.29 -13.85
C ASN A 310 -9.24 15.70 -13.38
N PRO A 311 -8.18 16.32 -13.93
CA PRO A 311 -7.72 17.64 -13.51
C PRO A 311 -8.68 18.80 -13.87
N ARG A 312 -9.77 18.52 -14.61
CA ARG A 312 -10.80 19.51 -14.98
C ARG A 312 -11.99 19.57 -14.00
N LEU A 313 -12.10 18.63 -13.06
CA LEU A 313 -13.20 18.57 -12.10
C LEU A 313 -12.75 19.02 -10.70
N GLU A 314 -13.69 19.57 -9.94
CA GLU A 314 -13.48 19.87 -8.54
C GLU A 314 -13.51 18.61 -7.66
N LYS A 315 -13.01 18.70 -6.43
CA LYS A 315 -12.80 17.52 -5.56
C LYS A 315 -14.09 16.75 -5.23
N GLU A 316 -15.21 17.45 -5.19
CA GLU A 316 -16.52 16.88 -4.84
C GLU A 316 -17.23 16.26 -6.05
N GLN A 317 -16.94 16.75 -7.25
CA GLN A 317 -17.35 16.16 -8.54
C GLN A 317 -16.43 15.00 -8.97
N GLN A 318 -15.28 14.86 -8.30
CA GLN A 318 -14.29 13.83 -8.56
C GLN A 318 -14.68 12.55 -7.82
N GLY A 319 -15.05 11.50 -8.58
CA GLY A 319 -15.68 10.30 -8.02
C GLY A 319 -14.87 9.56 -6.93
N GLN A 320 -15.57 8.73 -6.14
CA GLN A 320 -15.02 8.08 -4.94
C GLN A 320 -13.75 7.25 -5.22
N THR A 321 -12.82 7.25 -4.25
CA THR A 321 -11.67 6.32 -4.22
C THR A 321 -11.94 5.22 -3.22
N TYR A 322 -11.75 3.97 -3.62
CA TYR A 322 -11.91 2.80 -2.76
C TYR A 322 -10.56 2.24 -2.29
N PHE A 323 -10.51 1.83 -1.04
CA PHE A 323 -9.50 0.91 -0.51
C PHE A 323 -9.96 -0.53 -0.77
N VAL A 324 -9.05 -1.38 -1.27
CA VAL A 324 -9.34 -2.78 -1.60
C VAL A 324 -8.26 -3.68 -1.02
N GLN A 325 -8.64 -4.90 -0.62
CA GLN A 325 -7.71 -5.95 -0.20
C GLN A 325 -7.93 -7.19 -1.09
N VAL A 326 -6.89 -7.63 -1.79
CA VAL A 326 -6.95 -8.73 -2.77
C VAL A 326 -5.72 -9.63 -2.71
N LYS A 327 -5.91 -10.89 -3.06
CA LYS A 327 -4.85 -11.83 -3.46
C LYS A 327 -4.69 -11.77 -4.98
N ALA A 328 -3.45 -11.73 -5.45
CA ALA A 328 -3.14 -11.63 -6.87
C ALA A 328 -1.85 -12.40 -7.22
N LYS A 329 -1.83 -13.04 -8.39
CA LYS A 329 -0.72 -13.86 -8.88
C LYS A 329 0.14 -13.06 -9.87
N PHE A 330 1.46 -13.08 -9.70
CA PHE A 330 2.37 -12.43 -10.65
C PHE A 330 2.48 -13.23 -11.95
N LEU A 331 2.49 -12.53 -13.09
CA LEU A 331 2.55 -13.10 -14.44
C LEU A 331 3.82 -12.59 -15.14
N PRO A 332 4.98 -13.29 -15.01
CA PRO A 332 6.27 -12.82 -15.50
C PRO A 332 6.26 -12.38 -16.98
N GLY A 333 5.74 -13.21 -17.89
CA GLY A 333 5.69 -12.92 -19.33
C GLY A 333 4.85 -11.70 -19.75
N ARG A 334 4.24 -10.98 -18.80
CA ARG A 334 3.55 -9.70 -19.04
C ARG A 334 3.89 -8.60 -18.02
N ASP A 335 4.78 -8.86 -17.06
CA ASP A 335 5.17 -7.94 -15.97
C ASP A 335 3.98 -7.38 -15.14
N VAL A 336 2.84 -8.07 -15.10
CA VAL A 336 1.61 -7.65 -14.39
C VAL A 336 1.14 -8.70 -13.39
N PHE A 337 0.22 -8.32 -12.52
CA PHE A 337 -0.44 -9.22 -11.57
C PHE A 337 -1.85 -9.53 -12.09
N GLY A 338 -2.28 -10.78 -12.03
CA GLY A 338 -3.67 -11.20 -12.23
C GLY A 338 -4.40 -11.26 -10.91
N PHE A 339 -5.64 -10.79 -10.84
CA PHE A 339 -6.51 -11.00 -9.69
C PHE A 339 -6.77 -12.50 -9.47
N VAL A 340 -6.84 -12.93 -8.21
CA VAL A 340 -7.18 -14.31 -7.80
C VAL A 340 -8.43 -14.30 -6.92
N GLU A 341 -8.42 -13.49 -5.85
CA GLU A 341 -9.43 -13.51 -4.79
C GLU A 341 -9.51 -12.11 -4.14
N GLN A 342 -10.72 -11.72 -3.71
CA GLN A 342 -10.94 -10.52 -2.89
C GLN A 342 -10.98 -10.94 -1.41
N LEU A 343 -10.18 -10.28 -0.57
CA LEU A 343 -10.00 -10.64 0.83
C LEU A 343 -10.95 -9.89 1.77
N ASP A 344 -11.29 -8.65 1.42
CA ASP A 344 -12.26 -7.80 2.15
C ASP A 344 -13.04 -6.95 1.14
N GLU A 345 -14.23 -6.49 1.53
CA GLU A 345 -15.06 -5.63 0.70
C GLU A 345 -14.43 -4.24 0.43
N PRO A 346 -14.64 -3.64 -0.76
CA PRO A 346 -14.10 -2.33 -1.09
C PRO A 346 -14.62 -1.21 -0.18
N THR A 347 -13.77 -0.71 0.72
CA THR A 347 -14.16 0.31 1.71
C THR A 347 -13.94 1.73 1.17
N GLY A 348 -14.83 2.66 1.55
CA GLY A 348 -14.61 4.09 1.37
C GLY A 348 -13.56 4.66 2.34
N ASP A 349 -13.38 4.03 3.49
CA ASP A 349 -12.45 4.45 4.54
C ASP A 349 -10.99 4.13 4.17
N ILE A 350 -10.18 5.18 4.08
CA ILE A 350 -8.78 5.08 3.68
C ILE A 350 -7.87 5.10 4.91
N PRO A 351 -7.05 4.07 5.16
CA PRO A 351 -6.13 4.02 6.29
C PRO A 351 -5.15 5.19 6.35
N GLY A 352 -4.73 5.59 7.55
CA GLY A 352 -3.77 6.68 7.74
C GLY A 352 -2.43 6.43 7.03
N PHE A 353 -2.06 7.29 6.07
CA PHE A 353 -0.86 7.12 5.24
C PHE A 353 -0.04 8.39 5.02
N LEU A 354 1.24 8.19 4.72
CA LEU A 354 2.23 9.25 4.51
C LEU A 354 2.32 9.61 3.03
N LYS A 355 2.00 10.87 2.68
CA LYS A 355 1.94 11.39 1.30
C LYS A 355 2.69 12.72 1.18
N ALA A 356 3.68 12.80 0.29
CA ALA A 356 4.42 14.04 0.06
C ALA A 356 3.54 15.14 -0.56
N SER A 357 3.55 16.34 0.05
CA SER A 357 2.79 17.51 -0.38
C SER A 357 3.28 18.09 -1.72
N LYS A 358 2.46 18.92 -2.39
CA LYS A 358 2.86 19.60 -3.65
C LYS A 358 4.11 20.47 -3.45
N LYS A 359 4.20 21.22 -2.34
CA LYS A 359 5.36 22.09 -2.01
C LYS A 359 6.64 21.27 -1.85
N LEU A 360 6.62 20.23 -1.02
CA LEU A 360 7.78 19.37 -0.74
C LEU A 360 8.32 18.66 -2.00
N LYS A 361 7.43 18.30 -2.94
CA LYS A 361 7.84 17.74 -4.24
C LYS A 361 8.56 18.76 -5.13
N ALA A 362 8.18 20.03 -5.10
CA ALA A 362 8.86 21.08 -5.86
C ALA A 362 10.23 21.42 -5.26
N GLU A 363 10.33 21.44 -3.93
CA GLU A 363 11.56 21.63 -3.17
C GLU A 363 12.59 20.51 -3.45
N ALA A 364 12.18 19.25 -3.34
CA ALA A 364 13.02 18.10 -3.69
C ALA A 364 13.51 18.12 -5.16
N LEU A 365 12.72 18.69 -6.08
CA LEU A 365 13.12 18.86 -7.49
C LEU A 365 14.10 20.03 -7.72
N ARG A 366 14.24 20.96 -6.76
CA ARG A 366 15.32 21.95 -6.74
C ARG A 366 16.60 21.30 -6.19
N GLU A 367 16.55 20.74 -4.97
CA GLU A 367 17.68 20.01 -4.35
C GLU A 367 18.38 19.03 -5.32
N ILE A 368 17.60 18.24 -6.07
CA ILE A 368 18.13 17.25 -7.03
C ILE A 368 18.79 17.91 -8.25
N LYS A 369 18.30 19.07 -8.72
CA LYS A 369 18.96 19.84 -9.80
C LYS A 369 20.24 20.49 -9.31
N ASP A 370 20.18 21.14 -8.16
CA ASP A 370 21.28 21.93 -7.60
C ASP A 370 22.47 21.01 -7.25
N ASN A 371 22.19 19.83 -6.66
CA ASN A 371 23.22 18.82 -6.41
C ASN A 371 23.79 18.22 -7.71
N LYS A 372 22.98 18.05 -8.76
CA LYS A 372 23.46 17.58 -10.07
C LYS A 372 24.30 18.63 -10.81
N GLN A 373 24.05 19.92 -10.57
CA GLN A 373 24.92 21.01 -11.05
C GLN A 373 26.25 21.02 -10.29
N LYS A 374 26.22 20.94 -8.95
CA LYS A 374 27.43 20.88 -8.11
C LYS A 374 28.33 19.69 -8.42
N GLN A 375 27.77 18.53 -8.76
CA GLN A 375 28.56 17.37 -9.21
C GLN A 375 29.26 17.65 -10.56
N LYS A 376 28.56 18.28 -11.51
CA LYS A 376 29.14 18.65 -12.81
C LYS A 376 30.26 19.69 -12.76
N SER A 377 30.40 20.43 -11.66
CA SER A 377 31.46 21.43 -11.48
C SER A 377 32.66 20.93 -10.66
N VAL A 378 32.71 19.63 -10.32
CA VAL A 378 33.80 19.02 -9.53
C VAL A 378 34.56 17.93 -10.30
N ASP A 379 33.97 17.34 -11.35
CA ASP A 379 34.69 16.48 -12.28
C ASP A 379 35.50 17.34 -13.29
N PRO A 380 36.85 17.37 -13.25
CA PRO A 380 37.63 18.03 -14.29
C PRO A 380 37.52 17.27 -15.61
N PRO A 381 37.59 17.95 -16.77
CA PRO A 381 37.53 17.27 -18.06
C PRO A 381 38.74 16.34 -18.23
N LYS A 382 38.50 15.03 -18.31
CA LYS A 382 39.52 14.11 -18.83
C LYS A 382 39.83 14.50 -20.27
N ASN A 383 41.04 15.00 -20.50
CA ASN A 383 41.53 15.34 -21.83
C ASN A 383 41.33 14.16 -22.79
N LYS A 384 40.78 14.44 -23.96
CA LYS A 384 41.03 13.61 -25.13
C LYS A 384 42.44 13.93 -25.60
N SER A 385 43.39 13.05 -25.26
CA SER A 385 44.60 12.93 -26.06
C SER A 385 44.19 12.37 -27.43
N THR A 386 44.02 13.25 -28.40
CA THR A 386 44.06 12.86 -29.81
C THR A 386 45.50 12.47 -30.12
N ASP A 387 45.72 11.26 -30.62
CA ASP A 387 47.00 10.80 -31.12
C ASP A 387 46.75 9.96 -32.40
N GLU A 388 47.77 9.78 -33.22
CA GLU A 388 47.61 9.77 -34.67
C GLU A 388 47.27 8.42 -35.32
N GLN A 389 46.72 8.48 -36.55
CA GLN A 389 46.76 7.36 -37.49
C GLN A 389 48.09 7.34 -38.23
N PRO A 390 48.69 6.15 -38.38
CA PRO A 390 49.40 5.81 -39.61
C PRO A 390 48.54 4.92 -40.53
N LYS A 391 48.60 5.17 -41.83
CA LYS A 391 48.08 4.25 -42.86
C LYS A 391 49.20 3.38 -43.43
N GLN A 392 48.87 2.10 -43.64
CA GLN A 392 49.27 1.24 -44.75
C GLN A 392 50.73 1.28 -45.28
N SER A 393 51.38 0.13 -45.20
CA SER A 393 52.27 -0.37 -46.26
C SER A 393 51.89 -1.82 -46.60
N GLU A 394 52.49 -2.39 -47.64
CA GLU A 394 51.98 -3.51 -48.44
C GLU A 394 53.08 -4.55 -48.71
N VAL A 395 52.74 -5.85 -48.80
CA VAL A 395 53.39 -6.86 -49.68
C VAL A 395 52.65 -8.23 -49.67
N GLN A 396 52.03 -8.54 -50.81
CA GLN A 396 51.93 -9.81 -51.59
C GLN A 396 52.10 -11.22 -50.96
N SER A 397 51.10 -12.09 -51.20
CA SER A 397 51.15 -13.29 -52.07
C SER A 397 49.69 -13.72 -52.38
N GLU A 398 49.26 -13.93 -53.63
CA GLU A 398 49.40 -15.14 -54.48
C GLU A 398 48.80 -16.45 -53.89
N ASN A 399 48.01 -17.28 -54.60
CA ASN A 399 47.21 -17.10 -55.84
C ASN A 399 46.23 -18.29 -56.01
N GLN A 400 45.21 -18.19 -56.88
CA GLN A 400 44.37 -19.29 -57.43
C GLN A 400 43.47 -20.11 -56.45
N SER A 401 42.33 -20.71 -56.84
CA SER A 401 41.47 -20.59 -58.04
C SER A 401 40.02 -21.06 -57.73
N LEU A 402 39.09 -20.84 -58.68
CA LEU A 402 37.67 -21.24 -58.67
C LEU A 402 37.41 -22.17 -59.86
N PRO A 403 36.37 -23.04 -59.86
CA PRO A 403 35.21 -22.70 -60.69
C PRO A 403 33.80 -23.22 -60.24
N GLU A 404 32.80 -22.40 -60.59
CA GLU A 404 31.45 -22.73 -61.11
C GLU A 404 30.36 -23.49 -60.31
N GLN A 405 29.13 -23.37 -60.84
CA GLN A 405 27.85 -23.92 -60.34
C GLN A 405 27.30 -24.95 -61.36
N PRO A 406 26.16 -25.60 -61.08
CA PRO A 406 24.90 -25.01 -61.59
C PRO A 406 23.69 -25.12 -60.64
N LYS A 407 22.69 -24.26 -60.88
CA LYS A 407 21.39 -24.26 -60.17
C LYS A 407 20.32 -25.02 -60.96
N LYS A 408 19.46 -25.78 -60.26
CA LYS A 408 17.97 -25.80 -60.40
C LYS A 408 17.35 -27.02 -59.70
N SER A 409 16.31 -26.81 -58.89
CA SER A 409 14.92 -27.20 -59.23
C SER A 409 13.96 -26.84 -58.08
N GLN A 410 12.65 -26.88 -58.35
CA GLN A 410 11.57 -26.62 -57.39
C GLN A 410 10.90 -27.92 -56.95
N ARG A 411 10.35 -27.97 -55.73
CA ARG A 411 9.24 -28.89 -55.42
C ARG A 411 8.25 -28.25 -54.44
N LYS A 412 7.03 -27.98 -54.90
CA LYS A 412 5.92 -27.58 -54.03
C LYS A 412 5.55 -28.76 -53.12
N GLN A 413 5.24 -28.50 -51.85
CA GLN A 413 4.47 -29.42 -51.03
C GLN A 413 2.99 -29.06 -51.11
N ASN A 414 2.13 -30.08 -51.07
CA ASN A 414 0.68 -29.94 -51.07
C ASN A 414 0.09 -30.98 -50.10
N LYS A 415 -0.61 -30.52 -49.05
CA LYS A 415 -1.51 -31.34 -48.23
C LYS A 415 -2.34 -30.47 -47.27
N GLN A 416 -3.62 -30.30 -47.59
CA GLN A 416 -4.68 -30.00 -46.63
C GLN A 416 -5.98 -30.64 -47.14
N SER A 417 -6.62 -31.45 -46.30
CA SER A 417 -7.95 -32.06 -46.46
C SER A 417 -8.38 -32.62 -45.11
N VAL A 418 -9.64 -33.04 -44.97
CA VAL A 418 -10.35 -33.29 -43.68
C VAL A 418 -10.67 -31.95 -42.98
N VAL A 419 -11.91 -31.62 -42.58
CA VAL A 419 -13.12 -32.42 -42.27
C VAL A 419 -14.35 -31.94 -43.06
N GLN A 420 -15.19 -32.84 -43.57
CA GLN A 420 -16.64 -32.86 -43.28
C GLN A 420 -17.31 -34.18 -43.73
N GLU A 421 -18.43 -34.49 -43.07
CA GLU A 421 -19.07 -35.80 -42.97
C GLU A 421 -20.58 -35.57 -42.75
N THR A 422 -21.43 -36.31 -43.47
CA THR A 422 -22.86 -36.49 -43.15
C THR A 422 -23.46 -37.69 -43.88
N ASP A 423 -24.43 -38.33 -43.24
CA ASP A 423 -25.26 -39.46 -43.68
C ASP A 423 -26.13 -39.11 -44.93
N ASN A 424 -26.78 -40.05 -45.65
CA ASN A 424 -27.71 -41.04 -45.10
C ASN A 424 -28.07 -42.25 -46.00
N LYS A 425 -28.87 -43.15 -45.43
CA LYS A 425 -29.43 -44.37 -46.03
C LYS A 425 -30.79 -44.17 -46.71
N VAL A 426 -31.20 -45.23 -47.42
CA VAL A 426 -32.49 -45.52 -48.09
C VAL A 426 -32.58 -44.93 -49.50
#